data_AF-A0A1S8KLI8-F1
#
_entry.id   AF-A0A1S8KLI8-F1
#
_cell.length_a   1.000
_cell.length_b   1.000
_cell.length_c   1.000
_cell.angle_alpha   90.00
_cell.angle_beta   90.00
_cell.angle_gamma   90.00
#
_symmetry.space_group_name_H-M   'P 1'
#
loop_
_entity.id
_entity.type
_entity.pdbx_description
1 polymer ?
#
loop_
_entity_poly.entity_id
_entity_poly.type
_entity_poly.pdbx_seq_one_letter_code
_entity_poly.pdbx_strand_id
1 'polypeptide(L)'
;MKIIDRRTQALGYPGNGIFPRRSHNAIKYIVWHYTGTTGSNIASHERYWRNNNGWDLGGYHYYIDRAGTIHWNYDWSICTYGAGPANPYTLHISLEASHKSNYTQAQIKAREELTLWLMKQLGLSGDKMRGHKELPGNSTSCPGYSVDELANFRRELSKKLGSGGAQVWSTRDL
;
A
#
# COMPACT_ATOMS: atom_id res chain seq x y z
N MET A 1 13.12 5.65 -6.04
CA MET A 1 12.44 4.98 -4.91
C MET A 1 13.43 4.48 -3.86
N LYS A 2 13.32 4.88 -2.57
CA LYS A 2 14.12 4.36 -1.44
C LYS A 2 13.26 3.36 -0.65
N ILE A 3 13.67 2.09 -0.59
CA ILE A 3 12.95 1.03 0.11
C ILE A 3 13.80 0.51 1.27
N ILE A 4 13.18 0.38 2.45
CA ILE A 4 13.70 -0.38 3.59
C ILE A 4 12.89 -1.67 3.68
N ASP A 5 13.57 -2.82 3.53
CA ASP A 5 12.97 -4.11 3.80
C ASP A 5 12.88 -4.31 5.31
N ARG A 6 11.64 -4.41 5.82
CA ARG A 6 11.36 -4.63 7.23
C ARG A 6 10.45 -5.83 7.46
N ARG A 7 10.39 -6.76 6.50
CA ARG A 7 9.59 -7.99 6.63
C ARG A 7 9.97 -8.81 7.86
N THR A 8 11.24 -8.76 8.26
CA THR A 8 11.77 -9.40 9.47
C THR A 8 11.57 -8.59 10.76
N GLN A 9 10.88 -7.46 10.69
CA GLN A 9 10.60 -6.57 11.83
C GLN A 9 9.11 -6.27 11.98
N ALA A 10 8.31 -6.68 10.99
CA ALA A 10 6.89 -6.41 10.95
C ALA A 10 6.13 -7.25 11.99
N LEU A 11 4.96 -6.75 12.40
CA LEU A 11 4.05 -7.47 13.29
C LEU A 11 3.74 -8.86 12.70
N GLY A 12 4.11 -9.91 13.44
CA GLY A 12 3.92 -11.29 13.00
C GLY A 12 5.22 -11.99 12.59
N TYR A 13 6.39 -11.32 12.60
CA TYR A 13 7.71 -11.94 12.42
C TYR A 13 8.45 -12.20 13.76
N PRO A 14 9.27 -13.27 13.88
CA PRO A 14 9.38 -14.43 12.98
C PRO A 14 8.20 -15.40 13.19
N GLY A 15 7.02 -14.86 13.47
CA GLY A 15 5.96 -15.47 14.26
C GLY A 15 5.47 -16.82 13.76
N ASN A 16 5.15 -17.64 14.74
CA ASN A 16 4.57 -18.98 14.65
C ASN A 16 3.11 -19.00 14.16
N GLY A 17 2.66 -17.97 13.44
CA GLY A 17 1.27 -17.80 13.00
C GLY A 17 1.03 -18.39 11.61
N ILE A 18 -0.14 -18.99 11.40
CA ILE A 18 -0.61 -19.40 10.06
C ILE A 18 -1.39 -18.23 9.47
N PHE A 19 -0.70 -17.34 8.75
CA PHE A 19 -1.35 -16.22 8.08
C PHE A 19 -2.00 -16.66 6.77
N PRO A 20 -3.20 -16.17 6.42
CA PRO A 20 -3.80 -16.48 5.14
C PRO A 20 -2.88 -16.04 4.00
N ARG A 21 -2.64 -16.95 3.06
CA ARG A 21 -1.79 -16.70 1.89
C ARG A 21 -2.61 -16.70 0.60
N ARG A 22 -2.05 -16.07 -0.42
CA ARG A 22 -2.57 -16.02 -1.78
C ARG A 22 -1.44 -16.07 -2.80
N SER A 23 -1.75 -16.48 -4.03
CA SER A 23 -0.83 -16.31 -5.16
C SER A 23 -0.79 -14.84 -5.59
N HIS A 24 0.30 -14.43 -6.26
CA HIS A 24 0.39 -13.05 -6.78
C HIS A 24 -0.72 -12.75 -7.81
N ASN A 25 -1.14 -13.74 -8.60
CA ASN A 25 -2.24 -13.60 -9.57
C ASN A 25 -3.61 -13.36 -8.92
N ALA A 26 -3.77 -13.66 -7.63
CA ALA A 26 -4.99 -13.35 -6.88
C ALA A 26 -5.08 -11.85 -6.55
N ILE A 27 -3.99 -11.09 -6.61
CA ILE A 27 -3.99 -9.64 -6.36
C ILE A 27 -4.62 -8.96 -7.56
N LYS A 28 -5.78 -8.33 -7.34
CA LYS A 28 -6.55 -7.63 -8.39
C LYS A 28 -6.48 -6.12 -8.28
N TYR A 29 -6.19 -5.59 -7.10
CA TYR A 29 -6.10 -4.15 -6.87
C TYR A 29 -4.93 -3.76 -5.98
N ILE A 30 -4.36 -2.60 -6.29
CA ILE A 30 -3.51 -1.86 -5.36
C ILE A 30 -4.39 -0.84 -4.64
N VAL A 31 -4.37 -0.85 -3.32
CA VAL A 31 -5.23 -0.02 -2.48
C VAL A 31 -4.41 1.03 -1.78
N TRP A 32 -4.79 2.29 -1.96
CA TRP A 32 -4.20 3.42 -1.26
C TRP A 32 -4.92 3.69 0.06
N HIS A 33 -4.09 3.85 1.10
CA HIS A 33 -4.47 4.17 2.46
C HIS A 33 -3.74 5.42 2.97
N TYR A 34 -4.25 5.95 4.06
CA TYR A 34 -3.47 6.75 5.01
C TYR A 34 -3.51 6.11 6.40
N THR A 35 -2.65 6.56 7.30
CA THR A 35 -2.64 6.09 8.68
C THR A 35 -3.75 6.70 9.54
N GLY A 36 -4.35 7.82 9.11
CA GLY A 36 -5.31 8.58 9.91
C GLY A 36 -4.66 9.47 10.99
N THR A 37 -3.32 9.43 11.11
CA THR A 37 -2.52 10.15 12.11
C THR A 37 -1.26 10.72 11.47
N THR A 38 -0.67 11.74 12.09
CA THR A 38 0.69 12.24 11.78
C THR A 38 1.56 12.18 13.02
N GLY A 39 2.87 12.00 12.86
CA GLY A 39 3.79 11.89 14.00
C GLY A 39 3.85 10.47 14.58
N SER A 40 3.38 9.47 13.83
CA SER A 40 3.48 8.04 14.17
C SER A 40 4.25 7.30 13.09
N ASN A 41 4.90 6.20 13.47
CA ASN A 41 5.58 5.32 12.53
C ASN A 41 4.89 3.96 12.48
N ILE A 42 5.27 3.13 11.50
CA ILE A 42 4.68 1.80 11.32
C ILE A 42 4.83 0.91 12.56
N ALA A 43 5.92 1.01 13.31
CA ALA A 43 6.08 0.25 14.55
C ALA A 43 5.10 0.69 15.65
N SER A 44 4.74 1.99 15.72
CA SER A 44 3.68 2.48 16.60
C SER A 44 2.30 1.94 16.19
N HIS A 45 2.00 1.89 14.89
CA HIS A 45 0.75 1.29 14.40
C HIS A 45 0.68 -0.20 14.71
N GLU A 46 1.77 -0.93 14.54
CA GLU A 46 1.88 -2.35 14.87
C GLU A 46 1.64 -2.62 16.37
N ARG A 47 2.21 -1.79 17.26
CA ARG A 47 1.92 -1.86 18.70
C ARG A 47 0.44 -1.61 18.98
N TYR A 48 -0.17 -0.61 18.35
CA TYR A 48 -1.58 -0.32 18.52
C TYR A 48 -2.46 -1.48 18.02
N TRP A 49 -2.21 -2.00 16.82
CA TRP A 49 -2.98 -3.13 16.28
C TRP A 49 -2.90 -4.36 17.17
N ARG A 50 -1.71 -4.68 17.70
CA ARG A 50 -1.53 -5.78 18.65
C ARG A 50 -2.29 -5.52 19.96
N ASN A 51 -2.04 -4.39 20.59
CA ASN A 51 -2.48 -4.14 21.97
C ASN A 51 -3.95 -3.75 22.07
N ASN A 52 -4.49 -3.07 21.06
CA ASN A 52 -5.84 -2.52 21.07
C ASN A 52 -6.81 -3.34 20.20
N ASN A 53 -6.34 -3.94 19.11
CA ASN A 53 -7.20 -4.72 18.21
C ASN A 53 -6.97 -6.24 18.32
N GLY A 54 -5.97 -6.69 19.08
CA GLY A 54 -5.60 -8.10 19.19
C GLY A 54 -5.02 -8.69 17.90
N TRP A 55 -4.53 -7.86 16.97
CA TRP A 55 -4.02 -8.33 15.70
C TRP A 55 -2.64 -8.97 15.84
N ASP A 56 -2.47 -10.10 15.16
CA ASP A 56 -1.21 -10.83 15.02
C ASP A 56 -0.46 -10.50 13.71
N LEU A 57 -1.13 -9.79 12.81
CA LEU A 57 -0.63 -9.35 11.49
C LEU A 57 -1.04 -7.90 11.23
N GLY A 58 -0.16 -7.11 10.60
CA GLY A 58 -0.46 -5.71 10.26
C GLY A 58 -1.32 -5.52 9.01
N GLY A 59 -1.69 -4.26 8.76
CA GLY A 59 -2.63 -3.90 7.67
C GLY A 59 -1.99 -3.53 6.32
N TYR A 60 -0.71 -3.17 6.28
CA TYR A 60 -0.11 -2.56 5.08
C TYR A 60 1.11 -3.32 4.60
N HIS A 61 1.11 -3.73 3.33
CA HIS A 61 2.30 -4.31 2.69
C HIS A 61 3.42 -3.28 2.61
N TYR A 62 3.05 -2.05 2.28
CA TYR A 62 3.96 -0.92 2.21
C TYR A 62 3.43 0.25 3.04
N TYR A 63 4.29 0.82 3.85
CA TYR A 63 4.07 2.08 4.54
C TYR A 63 5.05 3.13 4.03
N ILE A 64 4.61 4.37 3.85
CA ILE A 64 5.43 5.48 3.36
C ILE A 64 5.43 6.59 4.41
N ASP A 65 6.60 6.82 5.02
CA ASP A 65 6.77 7.87 6.03
C ASP A 65 6.72 9.28 5.43
N ARG A 66 6.73 10.31 6.29
CA ARG A 66 6.72 11.74 5.87
C ARG A 66 7.81 12.08 4.85
N ALA A 67 8.98 11.45 4.93
CA ALA A 67 10.12 11.70 4.06
C ALA A 67 10.04 10.97 2.71
N GLY A 68 8.99 10.18 2.49
CA GLY A 68 8.84 9.38 1.27
C GLY A 68 9.67 8.09 1.28
N THR A 69 10.22 7.67 2.43
CA THR A 69 10.87 6.35 2.54
C THR A 69 9.79 5.29 2.57
N ILE A 70 9.95 4.26 1.74
CA ILE A 70 9.03 3.13 1.68
C ILE A 70 9.54 2.04 2.61
N HIS A 71 8.65 1.56 3.46
CA HIS A 71 8.88 0.48 4.40
C HIS A 71 8.11 -0.74 3.93
N TRP A 72 8.80 -1.79 3.50
CA TRP A 72 8.20 -3.03 3.03
C TRP A 72 7.99 -4.01 4.19
N ASN A 73 6.73 -4.18 4.59
CA ASN A 73 6.36 -4.90 5.81
C ASN A 73 6.02 -6.37 5.60
N TYR A 74 5.39 -6.71 4.46
CA TYR A 74 4.88 -8.08 4.22
C TYR A 74 5.09 -8.51 2.78
N ASP A 75 5.40 -9.79 2.57
CA ASP A 75 5.37 -10.42 1.26
C ASP A 75 4.00 -10.24 0.59
N TRP A 76 3.97 -10.11 -0.72
CA TRP A 76 2.71 -9.92 -1.46
C TRP A 76 1.76 -11.12 -1.36
N SER A 77 2.29 -12.28 -1.02
CA SER A 77 1.51 -13.49 -0.79
C SER A 77 0.79 -13.50 0.54
N ILE A 78 1.05 -12.58 1.47
CA ILE A 78 0.37 -12.49 2.77
C ILE A 78 -0.89 -11.63 2.65
N CYS A 79 -2.02 -12.13 3.13
CA CYS A 79 -3.27 -11.39 3.20
C CYS A 79 -3.31 -10.52 4.47
N THR A 80 -2.69 -9.33 4.41
CA THR A 80 -2.70 -8.32 5.49
C THR A 80 -4.10 -7.83 5.85
N TYR A 81 -4.29 -7.28 7.05
CA TYR A 81 -5.61 -6.87 7.58
C TYR A 81 -6.06 -5.45 7.19
N GLY A 82 -5.75 -5.00 5.98
CA GLY A 82 -5.87 -3.59 5.58
C GLY A 82 -7.24 -3.14 5.09
N ALA A 83 -8.14 -4.05 4.69
CA ALA A 83 -9.43 -3.73 4.06
C ALA A 83 -10.52 -4.81 4.24
N GLY A 84 -10.49 -5.54 5.36
CA GLY A 84 -11.53 -6.51 5.72
C GLY A 84 -11.75 -7.60 4.65
N PRO A 85 -12.98 -7.82 4.17
CA PRO A 85 -13.28 -8.87 3.16
C PRO A 85 -12.49 -8.74 1.85
N ALA A 86 -11.93 -7.56 1.56
CA ALA A 86 -11.14 -7.33 0.35
C ALA A 86 -9.68 -7.79 0.44
N ASN A 87 -9.19 -8.15 1.64
CA ASN A 87 -7.80 -8.56 1.86
C ASN A 87 -7.31 -9.67 0.92
N PRO A 88 -8.09 -10.71 0.56
CA PRO A 88 -7.60 -11.80 -0.28
C PRO A 88 -7.18 -11.41 -1.71
N TYR A 89 -7.60 -10.24 -2.20
CA TYR A 89 -7.33 -9.80 -3.57
C TYR A 89 -6.73 -8.38 -3.66
N THR A 90 -6.24 -7.84 -2.56
CA THR A 90 -5.69 -6.47 -2.49
C THR A 90 -4.27 -6.42 -1.93
N LEU A 91 -3.46 -5.50 -2.47
CA LEU A 91 -2.15 -5.12 -1.95
C LEU A 91 -2.22 -3.67 -1.46
N HIS A 92 -1.72 -3.41 -0.26
CA HIS A 92 -1.99 -2.17 0.47
C HIS A 92 -0.75 -1.27 0.58
N ILE A 93 -0.89 -0.02 0.13
CA ILE A 93 0.10 1.06 0.31
C ILE A 93 -0.52 2.11 1.22
N SER A 94 0.11 2.43 2.35
CA SER A 94 -0.36 3.45 3.30
C SER A 94 0.64 4.57 3.45
N LEU A 95 0.17 5.82 3.48
CA LEU A 95 0.99 7.01 3.72
C LEU A 95 0.77 7.50 5.15
N GLU A 96 1.85 7.94 5.81
CA GLU A 96 1.76 8.62 7.10
C GLU A 96 1.09 10.00 6.92
N ALA A 97 -0.19 10.05 7.26
CA ALA A 97 -1.05 11.21 7.06
C ALA A 97 -2.36 11.04 7.83
N SER A 98 -2.87 12.16 8.35
CA SER A 98 -4.23 12.23 8.92
C SER A 98 -5.28 12.80 7.96
N HIS A 99 -4.85 13.46 6.88
CA HIS A 99 -5.75 14.07 5.88
C HIS A 99 -5.03 14.27 4.55
N LYS A 100 -5.74 14.32 3.42
CA LYS A 100 -5.09 14.49 2.10
C LYS A 100 -4.25 15.76 1.98
N SER A 101 -4.63 16.83 2.70
CA SER A 101 -3.93 18.11 2.71
C SER A 101 -2.57 18.05 3.39
N ASN A 102 -2.27 16.98 4.14
CA ASN A 102 -0.98 16.81 4.79
C ASN A 102 -0.07 15.79 4.12
N TYR A 103 -0.40 15.20 2.98
CA TYR A 103 0.60 14.41 2.23
C TYR A 103 1.79 15.29 1.82
N THR A 104 3.04 14.82 2.05
CA THR A 104 4.20 15.51 1.46
C THR A 104 4.31 15.23 -0.03
N GLN A 105 5.00 16.11 -0.75
CA GLN A 105 5.41 15.84 -2.12
C GLN A 105 6.26 14.57 -2.24
N ALA A 106 7.13 14.31 -1.25
CA ALA A 106 7.97 13.11 -1.21
C ALA A 106 7.13 11.82 -1.11
N GLN A 107 6.10 11.82 -0.26
CA GLN A 107 5.15 10.71 -0.16
C GLN A 107 4.36 10.49 -1.44
N ILE A 108 3.83 11.56 -2.05
CA ILE A 108 3.06 11.47 -3.29
C ILE A 108 3.92 10.86 -4.41
N LYS A 109 5.16 11.34 -4.56
CA LYS A 109 6.14 10.80 -5.51
C LYS A 109 6.43 9.32 -5.23
N ALA A 110 6.77 8.97 -3.99
CA ALA A 110 7.08 7.60 -3.60
C ALA A 110 5.89 6.65 -3.81
N ARG A 111 4.67 7.06 -3.44
CA ARG A 111 3.43 6.30 -3.67
C ARG A 111 3.21 6.01 -5.14
N GLU A 112 3.38 7.03 -5.99
CA GLU A 112 3.19 6.88 -7.43
C GLU A 112 4.25 5.97 -8.06
N GLU A 113 5.53 6.17 -7.75
CA GLU A 113 6.63 5.29 -8.20
C GLU A 113 6.38 3.84 -7.80
N LEU A 114 6.03 3.61 -6.53
CA LEU A 114 5.74 2.28 -6.00
C LEU A 114 4.50 1.66 -6.66
N THR A 115 3.43 2.44 -6.85
CA THR A 115 2.19 1.95 -7.48
C THR A 115 2.46 1.51 -8.92
N LEU A 116 3.16 2.32 -9.70
CA LEU A 116 3.51 1.99 -11.09
C LEU A 116 4.44 0.77 -11.17
N TRP A 117 5.41 0.68 -10.26
CA TRP A 117 6.29 -0.49 -10.20
C TRP A 117 5.51 -1.76 -9.88
N LEU A 118 4.65 -1.75 -8.84
CA LEU A 118 3.80 -2.90 -8.48
C LEU A 118 2.84 -3.28 -9.61
N MET A 119 2.24 -2.30 -10.29
CA MET A 119 1.38 -2.56 -11.46
C MET A 119 2.12 -3.34 -12.54
N LYS A 120 3.36 -2.94 -12.85
CA LYS A 120 4.21 -3.67 -13.80
C LYS A 120 4.53 -5.08 -13.32
N GLN A 121 4.93 -5.25 -12.06
CA GLN A 121 5.29 -6.57 -11.51
C GLN A 121 4.10 -7.55 -11.47
N LEU A 122 2.89 -7.04 -11.26
CA LEU A 122 1.67 -7.83 -11.14
C LEU A 122 0.86 -7.92 -12.45
N GLY A 123 1.31 -7.28 -13.53
CA GLY A 123 0.57 -7.20 -14.79
C GLY A 123 -0.78 -6.47 -14.68
N LEU A 124 -0.88 -5.49 -13.77
CA LEU A 124 -2.11 -4.72 -13.55
C LEU A 124 -2.11 -3.43 -14.39
N SER A 125 -3.28 -3.09 -14.92
CA SER A 125 -3.53 -1.81 -15.58
C SER A 125 -3.79 -0.68 -14.57
N GLY A 126 -3.65 0.58 -15.01
CA GLY A 126 -3.79 1.75 -14.13
C GLY A 126 -5.17 1.90 -13.48
N ASP A 127 -6.22 1.36 -14.11
CA ASP A 127 -7.57 1.32 -13.55
C ASP A 127 -7.71 0.37 -12.35
N LYS A 128 -6.68 -0.42 -12.01
CA LYS A 128 -6.68 -1.33 -10.85
C LYS A 128 -6.20 -0.70 -9.55
N MET A 129 -6.07 0.63 -9.49
CA MET A 129 -5.92 1.36 -8.22
C MET A 129 -7.29 1.67 -7.60
N ARG A 130 -7.41 1.48 -6.29
CA ARG A 130 -8.58 1.90 -5.49
C ARG A 130 -8.13 2.71 -4.26
N GLY A 131 -8.92 3.69 -3.86
CA GLY A 131 -8.88 4.15 -2.47
C GLY A 131 -9.59 3.14 -1.57
N HIS A 132 -9.20 3.03 -0.29
CA HIS A 132 -9.89 2.14 0.66
C HIS A 132 -11.41 2.35 0.67
N LYS A 133 -11.87 3.61 0.62
CA LYS A 133 -13.29 3.97 0.54
C LYS A 133 -14.04 3.42 -0.68
N GLU A 134 -13.35 3.03 -1.75
CA GLU A 134 -13.96 2.49 -2.97
C GLU A 134 -14.14 0.96 -2.89
N LEU A 135 -13.67 0.32 -1.82
CA LEU A 135 -13.80 -1.12 -1.64
C LEU A 135 -15.18 -1.46 -1.06
N PRO A 136 -15.87 -2.50 -1.58
CA PRO A 136 -17.18 -2.92 -1.07
C PRO A 136 -17.15 -3.20 0.44
N GLY A 137 -18.19 -2.76 1.15
CA GLY A 137 -18.34 -2.99 2.58
C GLY A 137 -17.54 -2.06 3.49
N ASN A 138 -16.78 -1.10 2.94
CA ASN A 138 -16.03 -0.14 3.74
C ASN A 138 -16.73 1.23 3.82
N SER A 139 -16.97 1.70 5.05
CA SER A 139 -17.38 3.08 5.32
C SER A 139 -16.20 3.83 5.94
N THR A 140 -15.43 4.51 5.10
CA THR A 140 -14.23 5.23 5.53
C THR A 140 -13.96 6.44 4.63
N SER A 141 -13.32 7.46 5.18
CA SER A 141 -12.80 8.60 4.40
C SER A 141 -11.45 8.28 3.75
N CYS A 142 -10.77 7.20 4.17
CA CYS A 142 -9.47 6.78 3.67
C CYS A 142 -9.46 6.56 2.15
N PRO A 143 -8.50 7.10 1.37
CA PRO A 143 -7.27 7.82 1.78
C PRO A 143 -7.41 9.35 1.77
N GLY A 144 -8.60 9.89 1.99
CA GLY A 144 -8.87 11.34 2.08
C GLY A 144 -9.21 12.02 0.75
N TYR A 145 -9.22 11.28 -0.36
CA TYR A 145 -9.60 11.80 -1.69
C TYR A 145 -11.09 11.57 -2.00
N SER A 146 -11.65 12.44 -2.84
CA SER A 146 -12.96 12.22 -3.47
C SER A 146 -12.89 11.06 -4.47
N VAL A 147 -14.05 10.54 -4.87
CA VAL A 147 -14.13 9.50 -5.90
C VAL A 147 -13.59 10.03 -7.24
N ASP A 148 -13.85 11.30 -7.56
CA ASP A 148 -13.36 11.93 -8.79
C ASP A 148 -11.83 12.08 -8.80
N GLU A 149 -11.24 12.49 -7.67
CA GLU A 149 -9.77 12.54 -7.53
C GLU A 149 -9.17 11.15 -7.76
N LEU A 150 -9.74 10.09 -7.17
CA LEU A 150 -9.30 8.71 -7.36
C LEU A 150 -9.46 8.24 -8.82
N ALA A 151 -10.55 8.62 -9.48
CA ALA A 151 -10.76 8.35 -10.90
C ALA A 151 -9.73 9.07 -11.78
N ASN A 152 -9.36 10.31 -11.44
CA ASN A 152 -8.32 11.06 -12.14
C ASN A 152 -6.95 10.37 -11.99
N PHE A 153 -6.59 9.96 -10.77
CA PHE A 153 -5.33 9.25 -10.52
C PHE A 153 -5.25 7.94 -11.33
N ARG A 154 -6.33 7.16 -11.43
CA ARG A 154 -6.35 5.96 -12.29
C ARG A 154 -6.04 6.29 -13.75
N ARG A 155 -6.61 7.38 -14.29
CA ARG A 155 -6.35 7.80 -15.68
C ARG A 155 -4.88 8.18 -15.88
N GLU A 156 -4.30 8.92 -14.93
CA GLU A 156 -2.88 9.29 -14.99
C GLU A 156 -1.95 8.09 -14.87
N LEU A 157 -2.26 7.13 -13.99
CA LEU A 157 -1.51 5.87 -13.88
C LEU A 157 -1.58 5.07 -15.18
N SER A 158 -2.76 4.97 -15.81
CA SER A 158 -2.92 4.28 -17.10
C SER A 158 -2.10 4.94 -18.21
N LYS A 159 -2.11 6.28 -18.30
CA LYS A 159 -1.26 7.02 -19.24
C LYS A 159 0.22 6.73 -19.01
N LYS A 160 0.69 6.82 -17.77
CA LYS A 160 2.10 6.58 -17.41
C LYS A 160 2.55 5.15 -17.69
N LEU A 161 1.68 4.15 -17.51
CA LEU A 161 1.97 2.77 -17.91
C LEU A 161 2.05 2.61 -19.44
N GLY A 162 1.12 3.23 -20.18
CA GLY A 162 1.12 3.19 -21.66
C GLY A 162 2.31 3.90 -22.30
N SER A 163 2.72 5.05 -21.74
CA SER A 163 3.91 5.80 -22.20
C SER A 163 5.23 5.15 -21.76
N GLY A 164 5.19 4.23 -20.80
CA GLY A 164 6.36 3.61 -20.17
C GLY A 164 6.99 2.43 -20.93
N GLY A 165 6.47 2.07 -22.12
CA GLY A 165 7.05 1.05 -22.99
C GLY A 165 8.43 1.42 -23.58
N ALA A 166 8.90 2.66 -23.39
CA ALA A 166 10.16 3.16 -23.94
C ALA A 166 11.29 3.39 -22.90
N GLN A 167 11.08 3.09 -21.61
CA GLN A 167 12.11 3.27 -20.58
C GLN A 167 12.31 1.96 -19.81
N VAL A 168 13.29 1.17 -20.30
CA VAL A 168 13.83 -0.01 -19.63
C VAL A 168 14.62 0.45 -18.41
N TRP A 169 14.06 0.29 -17.22
CA TRP A 169 14.80 0.44 -15.97
C TRP A 169 15.52 -0.87 -15.70
N SER A 170 16.84 -0.86 -15.94
CA SER A 170 17.75 -1.99 -15.71
C SER A 170 17.73 -2.43 -14.25
N THR A 171 17.39 -3.69 -14.00
CA THR A 171 17.56 -4.38 -12.71
C THR A 171 19.04 -4.72 -12.48
N ARG A 172 19.83 -3.71 -12.16
CA ARG A 172 21.12 -3.91 -11.47
C ARG A 172 20.97 -3.22 -10.12
N ASP A 173 21.28 -3.96 -9.07
CA ASP A 173 21.19 -3.62 -7.63
C ASP A 173 20.02 -4.30 -6.90
N LEU A 174 20.08 -5.64 -6.88
CA LEU A 174 19.63 -6.47 -5.76
C LEU A 174 20.85 -7.22 -5.22
#